data_AF-A0A136P355-F1
#
_entry.id   AF-A0A136P355-F1
#
_cell.length_a   1.000
_cell.length_b   1.000
_cell.length_c   1.000
_cell.angle_alpha   90.00
_cell.angle_beta   90.00
_cell.angle_gamma   90.00
#
_symmetry.space_group_name_H-M   'P 1'
#
loop_
_entity.id
_entity.type
_entity.pdbx_description
1 polymer ?
#
loop_
_entity_poly.entity_id
_entity_poly.type
_entity_poly.pdbx_seq_one_letter_code
_entity_poly.pdbx_strand_id
1 'polypeptide(L)'
;GYRQRLEEMEKYAEKFAKEHSRKEGDRVVITIPVVVHVVWNTPVQNISDDQVLSQIDVLNKDFRRLNADTNLTPAPWKSIAADCEIEFRMARRDPNGNPTLGITRTQTSITEFGQSTALKYTASGGHDAWDRDRYLNLWVANLGSQLLGYATFPGGPAALDGVAIGYNYFGTVGTLSPPFNKGRTATHEVGHWLWLYHIWGDDAGSCGGTDFVADTPNQALEFYGCPTYPTTDACSPNNPGVMFMNYMDYTDDACMNLFTQGQLGRMSSALNGPRLPIQSSNGHINISGIPICLFNADSLSILYNNPVHFYDQSAGIPTGWQWTFNGGTPPTSTSQNPTVTYTTPGLYTVKLRVSNSFGSDSLTKTSYIRVRGAAMNNFNVLSPPAFTRIAVNSADTSKVLFNWQKSSNNSTVNYKIKLRKITTSTDYILTADNNGLDTTASIRRSLLDSIAVQMGVTGDSVRCTWRAWAYNGIDSMQSNNSIIISLVRTPIGIQVISTEIPEKFELYNNYPNPFNPVTKIRFDIPDISGNNTVKLEIFDLTGKSLGYIVNEKLDAGEYSVDWNASDYS
;
A
#
# COMPACT_ATOMS: atom_id res chain seq x y z
N GLY A 1 5.07 48.72 -16.77
CA GLY A 1 5.87 47.70 -16.03
C GLY A 1 5.00 46.51 -15.63
N TYR A 2 5.53 45.47 -14.97
CA TYR A 2 4.76 44.27 -14.57
C TYR A 2 3.49 44.60 -13.75
N ARG A 3 3.59 45.51 -12.75
CA ARG A 3 2.44 45.97 -11.95
C ARG A 3 1.31 46.59 -12.79
N GLN A 4 1.65 47.45 -13.75
CA GLN A 4 0.67 48.06 -14.64
C GLN A 4 -0.06 47.02 -15.50
N ARG A 5 0.67 45.99 -15.98
CA ARG A 5 0.05 44.89 -16.73
C ARG A 5 -0.90 44.07 -15.85
N LEU A 6 -0.52 43.81 -14.59
CA LEU A 6 -1.42 43.15 -13.63
C LEU A 6 -2.68 43.99 -13.38
N GLU A 7 -2.57 45.30 -13.17
CA GLU A 7 -3.73 46.18 -12.98
C GLU A 7 -4.65 46.20 -14.22
N GLU A 8 -4.08 46.26 -15.41
CA GLU A 8 -4.84 46.18 -16.68
C GLU A 8 -5.55 44.83 -16.83
N MET A 9 -4.87 43.77 -16.42
CA MET A 9 -5.40 42.41 -16.42
C MET A 9 -6.53 42.25 -15.39
N GLU A 10 -6.40 42.75 -14.16
CA GLU A 10 -7.50 42.71 -13.18
C GLU A 10 -8.72 43.52 -13.65
N LYS A 11 -8.50 44.71 -14.24
CA LYS A 11 -9.59 45.48 -14.87
C LYS A 11 -10.29 44.71 -15.98
N TYR A 12 -9.54 43.93 -16.76
CA TYR A 12 -10.12 43.05 -17.77
C TYR A 12 -10.97 41.94 -17.13
N ALA A 13 -10.48 41.25 -16.10
CA ALA A 13 -11.20 40.18 -15.42
C ALA A 13 -12.53 40.71 -14.80
N GLU A 14 -12.48 41.86 -14.13
CA GLU A 14 -13.67 42.53 -13.59
C GLU A 14 -14.68 42.91 -14.69
N LYS A 15 -14.18 43.47 -15.81
CA LYS A 15 -15.01 43.85 -16.95
C LYS A 15 -15.66 42.61 -17.58
N PHE A 16 -14.88 41.55 -17.78
CA PHE A 16 -15.34 40.28 -18.34
C PHE A 16 -16.47 39.69 -17.49
N ALA A 17 -16.31 39.65 -16.17
CA ALA A 17 -17.31 39.14 -15.24
C ALA A 17 -18.63 39.93 -15.30
N LYS A 18 -18.58 41.25 -15.50
CA LYS A 18 -19.77 42.11 -15.66
C LYS A 18 -20.47 41.91 -17.00
N GLU A 19 -19.70 41.81 -18.08
CA GLU A 19 -20.23 41.75 -19.46
C GLU A 19 -20.71 40.35 -19.86
N HIS A 20 -20.15 39.31 -19.26
CA HIS A 20 -20.42 37.91 -19.60
C HIS A 20 -21.15 37.17 -18.48
N SER A 21 -22.13 37.82 -17.84
CA SER A 21 -23.05 37.15 -16.91
C SER A 21 -23.78 36.02 -17.65
N ARG A 22 -23.37 34.78 -17.37
CA ARG A 22 -23.80 33.59 -18.12
C ARG A 22 -25.31 33.40 -18.02
N LYS A 23 -25.97 33.21 -19.16
CA LYS A 23 -27.37 32.78 -19.25
C LYS A 23 -27.45 31.26 -19.27
N GLU A 24 -28.56 30.74 -18.76
CA GLU A 24 -28.87 29.30 -18.81
C GLU A 24 -28.99 28.86 -20.28
N GLY A 25 -27.99 28.12 -20.79
CA GLY A 25 -27.94 27.65 -22.18
C GLY A 25 -26.57 27.75 -22.87
N ASP A 26 -25.66 28.61 -22.39
CA ASP A 26 -24.35 28.89 -23.05
C ASP A 26 -23.19 27.98 -22.58
N ARG A 27 -23.48 26.77 -22.09
CA ARG A 27 -22.44 25.88 -21.52
C ARG A 27 -21.51 25.36 -22.62
N VAL A 28 -20.29 25.87 -22.67
CA VAL A 28 -19.23 25.39 -23.59
C VAL A 28 -18.10 24.81 -22.76
N VAL A 29 -17.92 23.50 -22.85
CA VAL A 29 -16.81 22.82 -22.17
C VAL A 29 -15.51 23.10 -22.91
N ILE A 30 -14.56 23.74 -22.24
CA ILE A 30 -13.22 24.02 -22.78
C ILE A 30 -12.33 22.82 -22.52
N THR A 31 -11.77 22.25 -23.58
CA THR A 31 -10.79 21.15 -23.48
C THR A 31 -9.37 21.69 -23.51
N ILE A 32 -8.60 21.42 -22.45
CA ILE A 32 -7.20 21.81 -22.29
C ILE A 32 -6.29 20.60 -22.54
N PRO A 33 -5.44 20.63 -23.58
CA PRO A 33 -4.39 19.64 -23.75
C PRO A 33 -3.34 19.75 -22.64
N VAL A 34 -2.97 18.63 -22.06
CA VAL A 34 -2.00 18.55 -20.96
C VAL A 34 -0.78 17.74 -21.36
N VAL A 35 0.40 18.24 -21.00
CA VAL A 35 1.64 17.47 -21.01
C VAL A 35 2.21 17.40 -19.60
N VAL A 36 2.66 16.23 -19.18
CA VAL A 36 3.26 15.97 -17.87
C VAL A 36 4.74 15.64 -18.03
N HIS A 37 5.60 16.48 -17.46
CA HIS A 37 7.04 16.33 -17.47
C HIS A 37 7.51 15.72 -16.15
N VAL A 38 7.75 14.41 -16.12
CA VAL A 38 8.30 13.72 -14.95
C VAL A 38 9.82 13.89 -14.94
N VAL A 39 10.33 14.73 -14.05
CA VAL A 39 11.77 14.98 -13.87
C VAL A 39 12.23 14.29 -12.58
N TRP A 40 13.09 13.28 -12.70
CA TRP A 40 13.35 12.35 -11.61
C TRP A 40 14.85 12.09 -11.40
N ASN A 41 15.27 12.01 -10.14
CA ASN A 41 16.62 11.66 -9.73
C ASN A 41 16.72 10.22 -9.22
N THR A 42 15.70 9.76 -8.48
CA THR A 42 15.63 8.40 -7.94
C THR A 42 14.48 7.60 -8.56
N PRO A 43 14.53 6.25 -8.58
CA PRO A 43 13.46 5.44 -9.18
C PRO A 43 12.06 5.68 -8.62
N VAL A 44 11.94 6.07 -7.34
CA VAL A 44 10.64 6.38 -6.70
C VAL A 44 9.99 7.67 -7.23
N GLN A 45 10.80 8.59 -7.73
CA GLN A 45 10.36 9.86 -8.33
C GLN A 45 9.91 9.68 -9.78
N ASN A 46 10.32 8.58 -10.44
CA ASN A 46 9.88 8.24 -11.79
C ASN A 46 8.47 7.61 -11.74
N ILE A 47 7.48 8.41 -11.35
CA ILE A 47 6.10 7.97 -11.05
C ILE A 47 5.44 7.23 -12.22
N SER A 48 4.61 6.25 -11.93
CA SER A 48 3.95 5.43 -12.97
C SER A 48 2.99 6.25 -13.85
N ASP A 49 2.72 5.78 -15.07
CA ASP A 49 1.71 6.40 -15.93
C ASP A 49 0.31 6.35 -15.30
N ASP A 50 -0.02 5.31 -14.52
CA ASP A 50 -1.32 5.23 -13.81
C ASP A 50 -1.45 6.34 -12.77
N GLN A 51 -0.36 6.66 -12.05
CA GLN A 51 -0.33 7.79 -11.14
C GLN A 51 -0.56 9.11 -11.88
N VAL A 52 0.09 9.29 -13.05
CA VAL A 52 -0.14 10.47 -13.89
C VAL A 52 -1.59 10.57 -14.37
N LEU A 53 -2.14 9.50 -14.95
CA LEU A 53 -3.52 9.48 -15.45
C LEU A 53 -4.53 9.69 -14.32
N SER A 54 -4.26 9.17 -13.13
CA SER A 54 -5.13 9.39 -11.97
C SER A 54 -5.23 10.86 -11.55
N GLN A 55 -4.18 11.66 -11.78
CA GLN A 55 -4.24 13.11 -11.53
C GLN A 55 -5.12 13.83 -12.54
N ILE A 56 -5.06 13.43 -13.81
CA ILE A 56 -5.88 14.02 -14.87
C ILE A 56 -7.36 13.70 -14.65
N ASP A 57 -7.67 12.50 -14.15
CA ASP A 57 -9.02 12.13 -13.71
C ASP A 57 -9.51 13.01 -12.55
N VAL A 58 -8.68 13.30 -11.56
CA VAL A 58 -9.01 14.24 -10.46
C VAL A 58 -9.29 15.64 -11.00
N LEU A 59 -8.44 16.19 -11.88
CA LEU A 59 -8.66 17.51 -12.47
C LEU A 59 -10.00 17.55 -13.21
N ASN A 60 -10.32 16.54 -14.02
CA ASN A 60 -11.62 16.48 -14.67
C ASN A 60 -12.78 16.39 -13.67
N LYS A 61 -12.63 15.65 -12.57
CA LYS A 61 -13.68 15.56 -11.55
C LYS A 61 -13.89 16.87 -10.81
N ASP A 62 -12.83 17.50 -10.34
CA ASP A 62 -12.90 18.73 -9.55
C ASP A 62 -13.38 19.92 -10.41
N PHE A 63 -12.82 20.09 -11.63
CA PHE A 63 -13.21 21.18 -12.54
C PHE A 63 -14.54 20.95 -13.27
N ARG A 64 -15.08 19.73 -13.28
CA ARG A 64 -16.44 19.45 -13.78
C ARG A 64 -17.48 19.23 -12.68
N ARG A 65 -17.08 19.38 -11.41
CA ARG A 65 -17.92 19.09 -10.24
C ARG A 65 -18.50 17.66 -10.26
N LEU A 66 -17.73 16.71 -10.77
CA LEU A 66 -18.04 15.27 -10.78
C LEU A 66 -17.36 14.52 -9.62
N ASN A 67 -16.66 15.23 -8.74
CA ASN A 67 -16.04 14.68 -7.55
C ASN A 67 -17.11 14.17 -6.54
N ALA A 68 -16.87 13.00 -5.97
CA ALA A 68 -17.85 12.32 -5.11
C ALA A 68 -18.07 13.04 -3.77
N ASP A 69 -17.08 13.81 -3.31
CA ASP A 69 -17.09 14.60 -2.08
C ASP A 69 -17.85 15.95 -2.22
N THR A 70 -18.47 16.23 -3.36
CA THR A 70 -19.42 17.37 -3.52
C THR A 70 -20.59 17.34 -2.54
N ASN A 71 -20.94 16.16 -2.02
CA ASN A 71 -21.96 16.00 -0.98
C ASN A 71 -21.53 16.59 0.37
N LEU A 72 -20.22 16.75 0.61
CA LEU A 72 -19.64 17.36 1.82
C LEU A 72 -19.70 18.89 1.80
N THR A 73 -19.98 19.52 0.64
CA THR A 73 -20.16 20.98 0.57
C THR A 73 -21.32 21.42 1.49
N PRO A 74 -21.09 22.31 2.48
CA PRO A 74 -22.14 22.80 3.37
C PRO A 74 -23.30 23.48 2.66
N ALA A 75 -24.51 23.34 3.22
CA ALA A 75 -25.76 23.77 2.59
C ALA A 75 -25.76 25.22 2.07
N PRO A 76 -25.23 26.23 2.79
CA PRO A 76 -25.22 27.63 2.32
C PRO A 76 -24.42 27.86 1.04
N TRP A 77 -23.44 27.01 0.73
CA TRP A 77 -22.55 27.18 -0.42
C TRP A 77 -22.89 26.25 -1.59
N LYS A 78 -23.87 25.34 -1.44
CA LYS A 78 -24.27 24.42 -2.51
C LYS A 78 -24.76 25.14 -3.77
N SER A 79 -25.47 26.26 -3.60
CA SER A 79 -26.04 27.04 -4.71
C SER A 79 -25.01 27.84 -5.49
N ILE A 80 -23.86 28.16 -4.89
CA ILE A 80 -22.76 28.90 -5.52
C ILE A 80 -21.60 28.01 -5.94
N ALA A 81 -21.68 26.70 -5.75
CA ALA A 81 -20.62 25.80 -6.16
C ALA A 81 -20.69 25.54 -7.68
N ALA A 82 -19.53 25.47 -8.35
CA ALA A 82 -19.46 25.49 -9.81
C ALA A 82 -18.97 24.19 -10.46
N ASP A 83 -19.66 23.76 -11.53
CA ASP A 83 -19.03 23.05 -12.66
C ASP A 83 -18.27 24.13 -13.44
N CYS A 84 -16.94 24.03 -13.50
CA CYS A 84 -16.12 25.04 -14.13
C CYS A 84 -16.07 24.89 -15.66
N GLU A 85 -16.67 23.82 -16.20
CA GLU A 85 -16.76 23.53 -17.63
C GLU A 85 -15.39 23.41 -18.31
N ILE A 86 -14.40 22.89 -17.57
CA ILE A 86 -13.05 22.65 -18.09
C ILE A 86 -12.77 21.16 -18.04
N GLU A 87 -12.36 20.60 -19.18
CA GLU A 87 -11.86 19.23 -19.30
C GLU A 87 -10.37 19.24 -19.61
N PHE A 88 -9.64 18.32 -19.00
CA PHE A 88 -8.20 18.12 -19.22
C PHE A 88 -8.01 16.82 -19.99
N ARG A 89 -7.28 16.89 -21.10
CA ARG A 89 -6.96 15.71 -21.90
C ARG A 89 -5.47 15.63 -22.15
N MET A 90 -4.90 14.45 -21.92
CA MET A 90 -3.49 14.20 -22.26
C MET A 90 -3.23 14.54 -23.72
N ALA A 91 -2.12 15.21 -23.98
CA ALA A 91 -1.66 15.48 -25.33
C ALA A 91 -1.48 14.16 -26.09
N ARG A 92 -1.95 14.15 -27.34
CA ARG A 92 -1.83 13.05 -28.29
C ARG A 92 -0.98 13.42 -29.51
N ARG A 93 -0.58 14.69 -29.58
CA ARG A 93 0.37 15.25 -30.54
C ARG A 93 1.44 16.04 -29.78
N ASP A 94 2.70 15.79 -30.06
CA ASP A 94 3.81 16.59 -29.54
C ASP A 94 3.96 17.92 -30.31
N PRO A 95 4.84 18.86 -29.89
CA PRO A 95 5.06 20.11 -30.61
C PRO A 95 5.54 19.93 -32.06
N ASN A 96 6.18 18.80 -32.36
CA ASN A 96 6.68 18.45 -33.69
C ASN A 96 5.62 17.75 -34.58
N GLY A 97 4.44 17.47 -34.05
CA GLY A 97 3.35 16.83 -34.77
C GLY A 97 3.32 15.31 -34.69
N ASN A 98 4.16 14.67 -33.87
CA ASN A 98 4.21 13.22 -33.72
C ASN A 98 3.20 12.72 -32.67
N PRO A 99 2.76 11.44 -32.74
CA PRO A 99 2.03 10.81 -31.65
C PRO A 99 2.79 10.89 -30.32
N THR A 100 2.07 11.12 -29.23
CA THR A 100 2.62 11.14 -27.87
C THR A 100 1.56 10.67 -26.86
N LEU A 101 2.02 10.19 -25.70
CA LEU A 101 1.14 9.96 -24.54
C LEU A 101 0.95 11.24 -23.71
N GLY A 102 1.62 12.34 -24.07
CA GLY A 102 1.62 13.57 -23.28
C GLY A 102 2.41 13.43 -21.99
N ILE A 103 3.32 12.45 -21.90
CA ILE A 103 4.18 12.23 -20.74
C ILE A 103 5.62 12.24 -21.23
N THR A 104 6.45 13.12 -20.67
CA THR A 104 7.91 13.08 -20.86
C THR A 104 8.58 12.64 -19.56
N ARG A 105 9.74 11.98 -19.67
CA ARG A 105 10.49 11.46 -18.53
C ARG A 105 11.96 11.85 -18.67
N THR A 106 12.45 12.68 -17.76
CA THR A 106 13.84 13.18 -17.77
C THR A 106 14.54 12.77 -16.50
N GLN A 107 15.60 11.97 -16.62
CA GLN A 107 16.47 11.67 -15.48
C GLN A 107 17.39 12.86 -15.23
N THR A 108 17.58 13.23 -13.96
CA THR A 108 18.40 14.37 -13.54
C THR A 108 19.34 14.01 -12.38
N SER A 109 20.43 14.77 -12.24
CA SER A 109 21.31 14.71 -11.07
C SER A 109 20.86 15.61 -9.92
N ILE A 110 19.89 16.52 -10.16
CA ILE A 110 19.35 17.42 -9.15
C ILE A 110 18.51 16.64 -8.15
N THR A 111 18.90 16.68 -6.88
CA THR A 111 18.22 15.95 -5.82
C THR A 111 16.94 16.63 -5.36
N GLU A 112 16.86 17.96 -5.46
CA GLU A 112 15.72 18.79 -5.04
C GLU A 112 15.68 20.09 -5.85
N PHE A 113 14.51 20.46 -6.37
CA PHE A 113 14.32 21.68 -7.15
C PHE A 113 13.75 22.86 -6.33
N GLY A 114 12.91 22.61 -5.33
CA GLY A 114 12.12 23.67 -4.70
C GLY A 114 11.36 24.50 -5.74
N GLN A 115 11.41 25.83 -5.63
CA GLN A 115 10.87 26.76 -6.64
C GLN A 115 11.90 27.18 -7.71
N SER A 116 13.01 26.44 -7.85
CA SER A 116 14.05 26.78 -8.85
C SER A 116 13.49 26.72 -10.27
N THR A 117 13.81 27.74 -11.06
CA THR A 117 13.49 27.76 -12.49
C THR A 117 14.19 26.65 -13.27
N ALA A 118 15.27 26.07 -12.72
CA ALA A 118 16.00 24.96 -13.32
C ALA A 118 15.10 23.77 -13.70
N LEU A 119 14.01 23.53 -12.96
CA LEU A 119 13.02 22.49 -13.27
C LEU A 119 12.43 22.62 -14.68
N LYS A 120 12.26 23.88 -15.13
CA LYS A 120 11.60 24.20 -16.41
C LYS A 120 12.59 24.46 -17.55
N TYR A 121 13.86 24.08 -17.37
CA TYR A 121 14.90 24.21 -18.40
C TYR A 121 15.75 22.94 -18.53
N THR A 122 15.80 22.38 -19.74
CA THR A 122 16.62 21.18 -20.02
C THR A 122 18.11 21.45 -19.77
N ALA A 123 18.58 22.65 -20.13
CA ALA A 123 19.97 23.07 -19.94
C ALA A 123 20.41 23.10 -18.46
N SER A 124 19.46 23.10 -17.52
CA SER A 124 19.71 23.13 -16.08
C SER A 124 19.26 21.85 -15.38
N GLY A 125 19.11 20.74 -16.13
CA GLY A 125 18.74 19.44 -15.57
C GLY A 125 17.23 19.23 -15.35
N GLY A 126 16.39 20.16 -15.82
CA GLY A 126 14.93 20.04 -15.86
C GLY A 126 14.43 19.59 -17.23
N HIS A 127 13.27 20.12 -17.63
CA HIS A 127 12.69 19.90 -18.96
C HIS A 127 12.02 21.18 -19.47
N ASP A 128 12.32 21.58 -20.70
CA ASP A 128 11.73 22.78 -21.31
C ASP A 128 10.21 22.63 -21.50
N ALA A 129 9.48 23.74 -21.38
CA ALA A 129 8.04 23.76 -21.63
C ALA A 129 7.71 23.42 -23.09
N TRP A 130 6.61 22.71 -23.31
CA TRP A 130 5.92 22.76 -24.60
C TRP A 130 5.19 24.10 -24.76
N ASP A 131 4.81 24.42 -26.00
CA ASP A 131 4.14 25.68 -26.33
C ASP A 131 2.90 25.93 -25.45
N ARG A 132 3.00 26.92 -24.56
CA ARG A 132 1.95 27.24 -23.57
C ARG A 132 0.62 27.64 -24.19
N ASP A 133 0.66 28.14 -25.43
CA ASP A 133 -0.54 28.56 -26.16
C ASP A 133 -1.31 27.35 -26.68
N ARG A 134 -0.74 26.14 -26.54
CA ARG A 134 -1.31 24.87 -26.99
C ARG A 134 -1.43 23.81 -25.90
N TYR A 135 -0.63 23.90 -24.84
CA TYR A 135 -0.57 22.89 -23.78
C TYR A 135 -0.48 23.54 -22.40
N LEU A 136 -1.20 22.95 -21.44
CA LEU A 136 -0.87 23.10 -20.03
C LEU A 136 0.32 22.19 -19.71
N ASN A 137 1.43 22.80 -19.33
CA ASN A 137 2.63 22.09 -18.87
C ASN A 137 2.53 21.81 -17.36
N LEU A 138 2.60 20.54 -16.99
CA LEU A 138 2.67 20.07 -15.60
C LEU A 138 4.04 19.42 -15.36
N TRP A 139 4.90 20.04 -14.55
CA TRP A 139 6.15 19.42 -14.11
C TRP A 139 5.91 18.63 -12.83
N VAL A 140 6.51 17.44 -12.75
CA VAL A 140 6.47 16.58 -11.57
C VAL A 140 7.89 16.23 -11.18
N ALA A 141 8.31 16.64 -9.99
CA ALA A 141 9.68 16.46 -9.52
C ALA A 141 9.78 16.40 -7.98
N ASN A 142 10.98 16.26 -7.44
CA ASN A 142 11.21 16.48 -6.01
C ASN A 142 11.32 17.98 -5.72
N LEU A 143 10.30 18.54 -5.05
CA LEU A 143 10.27 19.96 -4.65
C LEU A 143 10.74 20.19 -3.20
N GLY A 144 11.18 19.13 -2.50
CA GLY A 144 11.55 19.20 -1.10
C GLY A 144 10.35 18.97 -0.16
N SER A 145 10.56 19.16 1.14
CA SER A 145 9.52 18.88 2.16
C SER A 145 8.62 20.07 2.48
N GLN A 146 8.99 21.28 2.08
CA GLN A 146 8.28 22.52 2.44
C GLN A 146 7.31 23.00 1.37
N LEU A 147 7.29 22.36 0.18
CA LEU A 147 6.51 22.82 -0.96
C LEU A 147 5.79 21.65 -1.63
N LEU A 148 4.47 21.74 -1.73
CA LEU A 148 3.65 20.73 -2.42
C LEU A 148 3.61 20.99 -3.93
N GLY A 149 3.45 22.26 -4.32
CA GLY A 149 3.35 22.70 -5.70
C GLY A 149 3.56 24.21 -5.85
N TYR A 150 3.64 24.67 -7.09
CA TYR A 150 3.56 26.09 -7.43
C TYR A 150 3.09 26.28 -8.87
N ALA A 151 2.44 27.41 -9.13
CA ALA A 151 1.95 27.80 -10.45
C ALA A 151 2.57 29.12 -10.94
N THR A 152 2.51 29.32 -12.26
CA THR A 152 2.74 30.64 -12.87
C THR A 152 1.41 31.24 -13.27
N PHE A 153 1.09 32.39 -12.66
CA PHE A 153 -0.10 33.18 -12.99
C PHE A 153 -0.08 33.64 -14.46
N PRO A 154 -1.25 33.90 -15.07
CA PRO A 154 -1.31 34.50 -16.39
C PRO A 154 -0.47 35.79 -16.50
N GLY A 155 0.13 36.02 -17.67
CA GLY A 155 1.02 37.17 -17.90
C GLY A 155 2.48 36.94 -17.51
N GLY A 156 2.80 35.78 -16.92
CA GLY A 156 4.18 35.35 -16.67
C GLY A 156 4.98 35.01 -17.95
N PRO A 157 6.30 34.76 -17.82
CA PRO A 157 7.16 34.38 -18.94
C PRO A 157 6.73 33.05 -19.58
N ALA A 158 6.76 32.96 -20.90
CA ALA A 158 6.24 31.79 -21.61
C ALA A 158 6.96 30.49 -21.27
N ALA A 159 8.29 30.54 -21.13
CA ALA A 159 9.11 29.38 -20.78
C ALA A 159 8.86 28.85 -19.36
N LEU A 160 8.23 29.64 -18.49
CA LEU A 160 7.91 29.25 -17.12
C LEU A 160 6.42 28.94 -16.92
N ASP A 161 5.57 29.18 -17.92
CA ASP A 161 4.13 29.03 -17.79
C ASP A 161 3.71 27.57 -17.54
N GLY A 162 2.80 27.37 -16.60
CA GLY A 162 2.32 26.06 -16.16
C GLY A 162 2.54 25.85 -14.67
N VAL A 163 2.48 24.59 -14.26
CA VAL A 163 2.38 24.18 -12.85
C VAL A 163 3.45 23.15 -12.54
N ALA A 164 4.05 23.22 -11.35
CA ALA A 164 4.97 22.21 -10.84
C ALA A 164 4.42 21.60 -9.55
N ILE A 165 4.51 20.27 -9.42
CA ILE A 165 3.97 19.51 -8.28
C ILE A 165 5.04 18.53 -7.78
N GLY A 166 5.10 18.34 -6.46
CA GLY A 166 5.89 17.29 -5.84
C GLY A 166 5.43 15.91 -6.30
N TYR A 167 6.36 15.04 -6.69
CA TYR A 167 6.04 13.70 -7.22
C TYR A 167 5.17 12.86 -6.27
N ASN A 168 5.29 13.07 -4.96
CA ASN A 168 4.55 12.40 -3.91
C ASN A 168 3.20 13.05 -3.56
N TYR A 169 2.80 14.10 -4.29
CA TYR A 169 1.52 14.81 -4.15
C TYR A 169 0.76 14.88 -5.48
N PHE A 170 1.18 14.11 -6.50
CA PHE A 170 0.58 14.09 -7.83
C PHE A 170 -0.15 12.76 -8.09
N GLY A 171 -1.48 12.81 -8.18
CA GLY A 171 -2.35 11.65 -8.44
C GLY A 171 -3.03 11.07 -7.19
N THR A 172 -3.64 9.89 -7.35
CA THR A 172 -4.39 9.17 -6.29
C THR A 172 -3.93 7.72 -6.10
N VAL A 173 -3.00 7.25 -6.93
CA VAL A 173 -2.35 5.94 -6.84
C VAL A 173 -0.83 6.10 -6.88
N GLY A 174 -0.08 5.08 -6.46
CA GLY A 174 1.38 5.10 -6.51
C GLY A 174 2.02 5.65 -5.23
N THR A 175 3.06 6.46 -5.36
CA THR A 175 3.97 6.84 -4.27
C THR A 175 3.56 8.15 -3.60
N LEU A 176 2.34 8.18 -3.05
CA LEU A 176 1.75 9.39 -2.47
C LEU A 176 2.00 9.53 -0.97
N SER A 177 2.07 10.78 -0.49
CA SER A 177 2.25 11.13 0.91
C SER A 177 0.97 11.76 1.47
N PRO A 178 0.19 11.03 2.31
CA PRO A 178 -0.92 11.62 3.05
C PRO A 178 -0.44 12.75 3.97
N PRO A 179 -1.27 13.79 4.23
CA PRO A 179 -2.69 13.89 3.86
C PRO A 179 -2.96 14.36 2.42
N PHE A 180 -1.94 14.73 1.65
CA PHE A 180 -2.05 15.28 0.28
C PHE A 180 -1.99 14.18 -0.79
N ASN A 181 -2.98 13.28 -0.78
CA ASN A 181 -2.99 12.07 -1.60
C ASN A 181 -4.30 11.85 -2.39
N LYS A 182 -5.07 12.93 -2.63
CA LYS A 182 -6.27 12.92 -3.48
C LYS A 182 -6.10 13.76 -4.75
N GLY A 183 -4.92 14.34 -4.97
CA GLY A 183 -4.55 15.10 -6.16
C GLY A 183 -4.99 16.56 -6.12
N ARG A 184 -5.33 17.11 -4.95
CA ARG A 184 -5.90 18.48 -4.85
C ARG A 184 -4.82 19.55 -4.84
N THR A 185 -3.56 19.22 -4.56
CA THR A 185 -2.44 20.11 -4.87
C THR A 185 -2.45 20.54 -6.33
N ALA A 186 -2.62 19.62 -7.30
CA ALA A 186 -2.71 20.02 -8.70
C ALA A 186 -3.99 20.81 -9.02
N THR A 187 -5.13 20.47 -8.40
CA THR A 187 -6.37 21.25 -8.55
C THR A 187 -6.16 22.71 -8.11
N HIS A 188 -5.53 22.92 -6.95
CA HIS A 188 -5.18 24.23 -6.39
C HIS A 188 -4.24 25.01 -7.33
N GLU A 189 -3.11 24.41 -7.72
CA GLU A 189 -2.14 25.09 -8.59
C GLU A 189 -2.70 25.39 -10.00
N VAL A 190 -3.54 24.51 -10.55
CA VAL A 190 -4.22 24.79 -11.81
C VAL A 190 -5.24 25.93 -11.64
N GLY A 191 -5.85 26.08 -10.45
CA GLY A 191 -6.63 27.25 -10.08
C GLY A 191 -5.82 28.55 -10.20
N HIS A 192 -4.60 28.59 -9.66
CA HIS A 192 -3.68 29.73 -9.84
C HIS A 192 -3.29 29.96 -11.30
N TRP A 193 -3.00 28.89 -12.04
CA TRP A 193 -2.72 28.98 -13.47
C TRP A 193 -3.92 29.56 -14.24
N LEU A 194 -5.15 29.29 -13.80
CA LEU A 194 -6.42 29.88 -14.25
C LEU A 194 -6.82 31.17 -13.51
N TRP A 195 -5.86 31.83 -12.86
CA TRP A 195 -6.02 33.18 -12.29
C TRP A 195 -6.89 33.29 -11.03
N LEU A 196 -6.94 32.22 -10.25
CA LEU A 196 -7.47 32.27 -8.89
C LEU A 196 -6.37 32.64 -7.90
N TYR A 197 -6.76 33.41 -6.88
CA TYR A 197 -5.90 33.74 -5.74
C TYR A 197 -6.26 32.85 -4.56
N HIS A 198 -5.38 32.82 -3.56
CA HIS A 198 -5.71 32.25 -2.27
C HIS A 198 -6.91 32.95 -1.65
N ILE A 199 -7.82 32.18 -1.06
CA ILE A 199 -9.12 32.69 -0.59
C ILE A 199 -9.00 33.72 0.55
N TRP A 200 -7.90 33.70 1.31
CA TRP A 200 -7.61 34.68 2.38
C TRP A 200 -6.88 35.95 1.89
N GLY A 201 -6.55 36.04 0.60
CA GLY A 201 -6.03 37.27 -0.01
C GLY A 201 -4.56 37.61 0.30
N ASP A 202 -3.76 36.68 0.86
CA ASP A 202 -2.31 36.79 1.05
C ASP A 202 -1.85 38.07 1.79
N ASP A 203 -2.62 38.53 2.77
CA ASP A 203 -2.43 39.82 3.45
C ASP A 203 -1.89 39.72 4.89
N ALA A 204 -1.39 38.54 5.26
CA ALA A 204 -0.83 38.22 6.57
C ALA A 204 -1.82 38.34 7.75
N GLY A 205 -3.06 37.89 7.57
CA GLY A 205 -4.04 37.81 8.67
C GLY A 205 -4.94 39.03 8.78
N SER A 206 -4.88 39.93 7.81
CA SER A 206 -5.68 41.14 7.79
C SER A 206 -7.06 40.84 7.15
N CYS A 207 -7.96 41.83 7.11
CA CYS A 207 -9.23 41.69 6.39
C CYS A 207 -9.30 42.62 5.17
N GLY A 208 -8.16 43.17 4.75
CA GLY A 208 -8.03 44.12 3.63
C GLY A 208 -7.59 43.47 2.32
N GLY A 209 -7.02 42.27 2.38
CA GLY A 209 -6.74 41.41 1.24
C GLY A 209 -8.01 40.95 0.56
N THR A 210 -7.86 40.46 -0.67
CA THR A 210 -8.98 40.00 -1.49
C THR A 210 -8.49 38.96 -2.48
N ASP A 211 -9.26 37.90 -2.67
CA ASP A 211 -9.09 36.94 -3.76
C ASP A 211 -9.78 37.40 -5.07
N PHE A 212 -10.43 38.57 -5.00
CA PHE A 212 -11.20 39.23 -6.06
C PHE A 212 -12.42 38.43 -6.51
N VAL A 213 -12.99 37.64 -5.60
CA VAL A 213 -14.20 36.86 -5.82
C VAL A 213 -15.23 37.22 -4.75
N ALA A 214 -16.43 37.61 -5.17
CA ALA A 214 -17.44 38.14 -4.24
C ALA A 214 -18.23 37.06 -3.47
N ASP A 215 -18.27 35.83 -4.00
CA ASP A 215 -19.01 34.71 -3.40
C ASP A 215 -18.13 33.79 -2.53
N THR A 216 -16.85 34.12 -2.40
CA THR A 216 -15.95 33.60 -1.36
C THR A 216 -15.99 34.56 -0.15
N PRO A 217 -16.38 34.10 1.05
CA PRO A 217 -16.34 34.93 2.24
C PRO A 217 -14.93 35.45 2.53
N ASN A 218 -14.82 36.70 2.98
CA ASN A 218 -13.54 37.26 3.39
C ASN A 218 -12.93 36.44 4.54
N GLN A 219 -11.64 36.19 4.49
CA GLN A 219 -10.95 35.26 5.38
C GLN A 219 -9.60 35.85 5.77
N ALA A 220 -9.23 35.77 7.04
CA ALA A 220 -8.02 36.37 7.58
C ALA A 220 -6.76 35.59 7.20
N LEU A 221 -6.78 34.28 7.46
CA LEU A 221 -5.64 33.39 7.28
C LEU A 221 -6.06 32.11 6.58
N GLU A 222 -5.08 31.43 6.01
CA GLU A 222 -5.24 30.08 5.51
C GLU A 222 -5.61 29.08 6.63
N PHE A 223 -6.35 28.04 6.26
CA PHE A 223 -6.65 26.92 7.15
C PHE A 223 -5.90 25.66 6.70
N TYR A 224 -5.41 24.90 7.69
CA TYR A 224 -4.75 23.60 7.47
C TYR A 224 -5.57 22.46 8.07
N GLY A 225 -5.28 21.22 7.67
CA GLY A 225 -5.97 20.05 8.18
C GLY A 225 -7.41 19.97 7.69
N CYS A 226 -8.31 19.49 8.55
CA CYS A 226 -9.73 19.35 8.26
C CYS A 226 -10.59 20.07 9.30
N PRO A 227 -10.78 21.41 9.18
CA PRO A 227 -11.65 22.17 10.06
C PRO A 227 -13.09 21.62 10.10
N THR A 228 -13.83 21.90 11.17
CA THR A 228 -15.23 21.50 11.32
C THR A 228 -16.16 22.65 10.95
N TYR A 229 -17.15 22.39 10.10
CA TYR A 229 -18.15 23.38 9.74
C TYR A 229 -19.19 23.59 10.88
N PRO A 230 -19.59 24.83 11.21
CA PRO A 230 -19.07 26.09 10.68
C PRO A 230 -17.73 26.49 11.33
N THR A 231 -16.85 27.10 10.54
CA THR A 231 -15.61 27.73 11.02
C THR A 231 -15.70 29.22 10.72
N THR A 232 -15.46 30.07 11.71
CA THR A 232 -15.52 31.54 11.61
C THR A 232 -14.18 32.15 12.01
N ASP A 233 -13.89 33.35 11.54
CA ASP A 233 -12.71 34.13 11.96
C ASP A 233 -13.05 35.61 12.17
N ALA A 234 -12.05 36.49 12.27
CA ALA A 234 -12.26 37.91 12.48
C ALA A 234 -12.88 38.64 11.27
N CYS A 235 -12.69 38.12 10.05
CA CYS A 235 -13.17 38.73 8.80
C CYS A 235 -14.57 38.21 8.42
N SER A 236 -14.89 36.97 8.78
CA SER A 236 -16.19 36.33 8.67
C SER A 236 -16.66 35.77 10.03
N PRO A 237 -17.05 36.64 10.99
CA PRO A 237 -17.34 36.24 12.37
C PRO A 237 -18.68 35.54 12.57
N ASN A 238 -19.53 35.52 11.54
CA ASN A 238 -20.89 34.99 11.62
C ASN A 238 -21.06 33.80 10.67
N ASN A 239 -21.96 32.88 11.03
CA ASN A 239 -22.41 31.79 10.15
C ASN A 239 -22.87 32.35 8.78
N PRO A 240 -22.46 31.79 7.62
CA PRO A 240 -21.80 30.49 7.42
C PRO A 240 -20.29 30.40 7.73
N GLY A 241 -19.65 31.52 8.07
CA GLY A 241 -18.22 31.59 8.33
C GLY A 241 -17.37 31.57 7.06
N VAL A 242 -16.13 31.09 7.18
CA VAL A 242 -15.15 30.98 6.10
C VAL A 242 -15.34 29.71 5.27
N MET A 243 -14.92 29.73 4.00
CA MET A 243 -15.07 28.61 3.08
C MET A 243 -13.80 27.75 3.00
N PHE A 244 -13.38 27.18 4.14
CA PHE A 244 -12.12 26.42 4.24
C PHE A 244 -12.00 25.18 3.33
N MET A 245 -13.14 24.69 2.80
CA MET A 245 -13.21 23.57 1.86
C MET A 245 -13.08 24.00 0.39
N ASN A 246 -12.84 25.28 0.13
CA ASN A 246 -12.51 25.76 -1.20
C ASN A 246 -11.13 25.20 -1.62
N TYR A 247 -10.97 24.86 -2.90
CA TYR A 247 -9.68 24.37 -3.40
C TYR A 247 -8.55 25.39 -3.28
N MET A 248 -8.85 26.69 -3.14
CA MET A 248 -7.87 27.78 -3.00
C MET A 248 -7.52 28.13 -1.53
N ASP A 249 -7.91 27.28 -0.58
CA ASP A 249 -7.37 27.28 0.79
C ASP A 249 -6.20 26.26 0.91
N TYR A 250 -5.64 26.06 2.11
CA TYR A 250 -4.53 25.11 2.38
C TYR A 250 -4.92 23.88 3.20
N THR A 251 -6.21 23.55 3.24
CA THR A 251 -6.72 22.38 3.96
C THR A 251 -6.22 21.07 3.34
N ASP A 252 -6.38 19.97 4.08
CA ASP A 252 -6.03 18.65 3.56
C ASP A 252 -6.87 18.31 2.33
N ASP A 253 -6.29 17.57 1.39
CA ASP A 253 -6.90 17.12 0.13
C ASP A 253 -8.31 16.52 0.26
N ALA A 254 -8.60 15.86 1.39
CA ALA A 254 -9.90 15.22 1.66
C ALA A 254 -10.98 16.19 2.15
N CYS A 255 -10.59 17.43 2.46
CA CYS A 255 -11.43 18.46 3.04
C CYS A 255 -11.72 19.61 2.09
N MET A 256 -11.12 19.59 0.89
CA MET A 256 -11.47 20.47 -0.23
C MET A 256 -12.50 19.80 -1.18
N ASN A 257 -13.52 20.54 -1.63
CA ASN A 257 -14.56 19.96 -2.50
C ASN A 257 -15.32 20.94 -3.42
N LEU A 258 -14.92 22.21 -3.51
CA LEU A 258 -15.53 23.13 -4.47
C LEU A 258 -14.64 24.27 -4.96
N PHE A 259 -14.92 24.69 -6.20
CA PHE A 259 -14.81 26.08 -6.66
C PHE A 259 -16.18 26.75 -6.62
N THR A 260 -16.21 28.09 -6.61
CA THR A 260 -17.43 28.90 -6.65
C THR A 260 -17.78 29.39 -8.06
N GLN A 261 -19.01 29.89 -8.25
CA GLN A 261 -19.45 30.51 -9.51
C GLN A 261 -18.63 31.78 -9.81
N GLY A 262 -18.25 32.55 -8.79
CA GLY A 262 -17.36 33.69 -8.94
C GLY A 262 -15.95 33.28 -9.39
N GLN A 263 -15.39 32.20 -8.82
CA GLN A 263 -14.11 31.63 -9.29
C GLN A 263 -14.20 31.13 -10.74
N LEU A 264 -15.30 30.47 -11.14
CA LEU A 264 -15.56 30.14 -12.56
C LEU A 264 -15.54 31.37 -13.46
N GLY A 265 -16.12 32.50 -13.02
CA GLY A 265 -16.06 33.76 -13.76
C GLY A 265 -14.62 34.22 -14.02
N ARG A 266 -13.74 34.15 -13.00
CA ARG A 266 -12.30 34.47 -13.14
C ARG A 266 -11.57 33.50 -14.07
N MET A 267 -11.77 32.20 -13.91
CA MET A 267 -11.17 31.18 -14.79
C MET A 267 -11.60 31.37 -16.24
N SER A 268 -12.87 31.70 -16.47
CA SER A 268 -13.39 32.04 -17.80
C SER A 268 -12.69 33.26 -18.39
N SER A 269 -12.41 34.29 -17.58
CA SER A 269 -11.68 35.47 -18.05
C SER A 269 -10.23 35.14 -18.44
N ALA A 270 -9.56 34.24 -17.70
CA ALA A 270 -8.23 33.77 -18.06
C ALA A 270 -8.25 33.07 -19.43
N LEU A 271 -9.23 32.19 -19.65
CA LEU A 271 -9.37 31.43 -20.90
C LEU A 271 -9.85 32.29 -22.07
N ASN A 272 -10.57 33.39 -21.85
CA ASN A 272 -11.02 34.30 -22.92
C ASN A 272 -10.11 35.52 -23.14
N GLY A 273 -9.09 35.68 -22.29
CA GLY A 273 -8.09 36.72 -22.39
C GLY A 273 -6.68 36.13 -22.58
N PRO A 274 -5.84 36.14 -21.54
CA PRO A 274 -4.42 35.79 -21.66
C PRO A 274 -4.14 34.36 -22.12
N ARG A 275 -5.10 33.42 -21.99
CA ARG A 275 -4.97 32.02 -22.41
C ARG A 275 -5.87 31.65 -23.59
N LEU A 276 -6.47 32.62 -24.28
CA LEU A 276 -7.36 32.40 -25.43
C LEU A 276 -6.85 31.39 -26.48
N PRO A 277 -5.56 31.41 -26.87
CA PRO A 277 -5.05 30.49 -27.89
C PRO A 277 -5.27 29.01 -27.55
N ILE A 278 -5.25 28.62 -26.26
CA ILE A 278 -5.30 27.22 -25.85
C ILE A 278 -6.64 26.55 -26.20
N GLN A 279 -7.73 27.33 -26.29
CA GLN A 279 -9.05 26.82 -26.63
C GLN A 279 -9.09 26.25 -28.07
N SER A 280 -8.20 26.71 -28.95
CA SER A 280 -8.10 26.24 -30.34
C SER A 280 -7.13 25.07 -30.51
N SER A 281 -6.50 24.61 -29.42
CA SER A 281 -5.44 23.61 -29.49
C SER A 281 -5.97 22.22 -29.83
N ASN A 282 -5.42 21.64 -30.90
CA ASN A 282 -5.64 20.25 -31.26
C ASN A 282 -4.65 19.28 -30.60
N GLY A 283 -3.89 19.73 -29.58
CA GLY A 283 -2.85 18.93 -28.94
C GLY A 283 -3.36 17.61 -28.37
N HIS A 284 -4.63 17.55 -27.94
CA HIS A 284 -5.29 16.35 -27.41
C HIS A 284 -5.90 15.44 -28.50
N ILE A 285 -5.91 15.86 -29.76
CA ILE A 285 -6.49 15.09 -30.87
C ILE A 285 -5.48 14.05 -31.34
N ASN A 286 -5.90 12.78 -31.33
CA ASN A 286 -5.08 11.68 -31.84
C ASN A 286 -4.68 11.89 -33.29
N ILE A 287 -3.41 11.59 -33.59
CA ILE A 287 -2.87 11.53 -34.94
C ILE A 287 -2.33 10.12 -35.23
N SER A 288 -2.44 9.70 -36.49
CA SER A 288 -1.84 8.45 -36.95
C SER A 288 -0.32 8.57 -37.01
N GLY A 289 0.37 7.54 -36.53
CA GLY A 289 1.81 7.38 -36.63
C GLY A 289 2.21 6.06 -35.98
N ILE A 290 3.48 5.87 -35.66
CA ILE A 290 3.90 4.67 -34.92
C ILE A 290 3.15 4.67 -33.57
N PRO A 291 2.39 3.60 -33.24
CA PRO A 291 1.66 3.54 -31.98
C PRO A 291 2.60 3.64 -30.78
N ILE A 292 2.14 4.26 -29.71
CA ILE A 292 2.84 4.25 -28.42
C ILE A 292 1.91 3.55 -27.44
N CYS A 293 2.33 2.38 -26.98
CA CYS A 293 1.49 1.47 -26.22
C CYS A 293 1.29 1.98 -24.79
N LEU A 294 0.04 2.19 -24.40
CA LEU A 294 -0.32 2.46 -23.02
C LEU A 294 -1.66 1.80 -22.70
N PHE A 295 -1.80 1.31 -21.49
CA PHE A 295 -3.08 0.81 -21.00
C PHE A 295 -3.22 1.02 -19.50
N ASN A 296 -4.46 1.08 -19.05
CA ASN A 296 -4.82 1.05 -17.65
C ASN A 296 -5.90 -0.02 -17.36
N ALA A 297 -6.18 -0.22 -16.08
CA ALA A 297 -7.29 -1.01 -15.59
C ALA A 297 -8.18 -0.16 -14.68
N ASP A 298 -9.45 -0.51 -14.55
CA ASP A 298 -10.39 0.10 -13.60
C ASP A 298 -10.00 -0.15 -12.13
N SER A 299 -9.39 -1.29 -11.84
CA SER A 299 -8.88 -1.62 -10.51
C SER A 299 -7.55 -2.36 -10.55
N LEU A 300 -6.59 -1.86 -9.78
CA LEU A 300 -5.30 -2.51 -9.57
C LEU A 300 -5.34 -3.52 -8.41
N SER A 301 -6.41 -3.52 -7.60
CA SER A 301 -6.57 -4.48 -6.51
C SER A 301 -8.01 -4.96 -6.34
N ILE A 302 -8.24 -6.20 -6.77
CA ILE A 302 -9.55 -6.85 -6.75
C ILE A 302 -9.55 -8.06 -5.82
N LEU A 303 -10.73 -8.57 -5.50
CA LEU A 303 -10.90 -9.92 -4.98
C LEU A 303 -10.85 -10.91 -6.15
N TYR A 304 -10.34 -12.12 -5.93
CA TYR A 304 -10.39 -13.21 -6.90
C TYR A 304 -11.82 -13.44 -7.40
N ASN A 305 -11.95 -13.90 -8.64
CA ASN A 305 -13.20 -14.05 -9.40
C ASN A 305 -13.95 -12.76 -9.75
N ASN A 306 -13.51 -11.58 -9.30
CA ASN A 306 -14.06 -10.33 -9.81
C ASN A 306 -13.43 -9.99 -11.17
N PRO A 307 -14.22 -9.46 -12.12
CA PRO A 307 -13.69 -8.99 -13.39
C PRO A 307 -12.82 -7.74 -13.20
N VAL A 308 -11.81 -7.60 -14.06
CA VAL A 308 -11.04 -6.38 -14.28
C VAL A 308 -11.29 -5.92 -15.70
N HIS A 309 -11.63 -4.65 -15.87
CA HIS A 309 -11.80 -4.02 -17.18
C HIS A 309 -10.52 -3.30 -17.56
N PHE A 310 -9.92 -3.69 -18.69
CA PHE A 310 -8.73 -3.05 -19.24
C PHE A 310 -9.12 -2.09 -20.35
N TYR A 311 -8.42 -0.95 -20.39
CA TYR A 311 -8.64 0.08 -21.39
C TYR A 311 -7.36 0.40 -22.13
N ASP A 312 -7.42 0.39 -23.46
CA ASP A 312 -6.36 0.91 -24.30
C ASP A 312 -6.28 2.44 -24.16
N GLN A 313 -5.08 2.93 -23.86
CA GLN A 313 -4.75 4.36 -23.74
C GLN A 313 -3.66 4.77 -24.73
N SER A 314 -3.39 3.90 -25.72
CA SER A 314 -2.29 4.07 -26.66
C SER A 314 -2.49 5.28 -27.56
N ALA A 315 -1.38 5.91 -27.94
CA ALA A 315 -1.36 6.95 -28.97
C ALA A 315 -1.07 6.37 -30.36
N GLY A 316 -1.19 7.19 -31.40
CA GLY A 316 -0.81 6.81 -32.77
C GLY A 316 -1.91 6.14 -33.59
N ILE A 317 -3.17 6.11 -33.11
CA ILE A 317 -4.33 5.47 -33.76
C ILE A 317 -4.00 3.99 -34.09
N PRO A 318 -3.91 3.12 -33.07
CA PRO A 318 -3.73 1.69 -33.30
C PRO A 318 -4.96 1.09 -34.01
N THR A 319 -4.72 0.09 -34.85
CA THR A 319 -5.77 -0.65 -35.57
C THR A 319 -5.76 -2.15 -35.23
N GLY A 320 -4.90 -2.59 -34.32
CA GLY A 320 -4.83 -3.96 -33.84
C GLY A 320 -4.24 -4.06 -32.43
N TRP A 321 -4.77 -4.98 -31.63
CA TRP A 321 -4.41 -5.22 -30.23
C TRP A 321 -4.08 -6.69 -30.02
N GLN A 322 -3.07 -6.96 -29.19
CA GLN A 322 -2.72 -8.29 -28.73
C GLN A 322 -2.39 -8.23 -27.24
N TRP A 323 -3.35 -8.64 -26.43
CA TRP A 323 -3.23 -8.72 -24.99
C TRP A 323 -2.70 -10.07 -24.54
N THR A 324 -1.96 -10.07 -23.43
CA THR A 324 -1.55 -11.27 -22.69
C THR A 324 -1.74 -11.03 -21.20
N PHE A 325 -2.57 -11.86 -20.58
CA PHE A 325 -2.92 -11.82 -19.17
C PHE A 325 -2.39 -13.10 -18.52
N ASN A 326 -1.19 -13.05 -17.93
CA ASN A 326 -0.64 -14.23 -17.26
C ASN A 326 -1.59 -14.67 -16.14
N GLY A 327 -2.06 -15.92 -16.15
CA GLY A 327 -3.03 -16.45 -15.18
C GLY A 327 -4.44 -15.85 -15.23
N GLY A 328 -4.74 -15.00 -16.22
CA GLY A 328 -6.08 -14.46 -16.44
C GLY A 328 -6.93 -15.34 -17.35
N THR A 329 -8.26 -15.20 -17.25
CA THR A 329 -9.23 -15.84 -18.13
C THR A 329 -10.10 -14.78 -18.82
N PRO A 330 -10.07 -14.65 -20.16
CA PRO A 330 -9.18 -15.38 -21.07
C PRO A 330 -7.70 -14.96 -20.92
N PRO A 331 -6.73 -15.84 -21.27
CA PRO A 331 -5.29 -15.54 -21.13
C PRO A 331 -4.76 -14.57 -22.19
N THR A 332 -5.48 -14.38 -23.29
CA THR A 332 -5.17 -13.42 -24.37
C THR A 332 -6.46 -12.79 -24.90
N SER A 333 -6.33 -11.64 -25.58
CA SER A 333 -7.45 -10.98 -26.27
C SER A 333 -6.96 -10.11 -27.41
N THR A 334 -7.82 -9.90 -28.42
CA THR A 334 -7.62 -8.93 -29.51
C THR A 334 -8.61 -7.76 -29.46
N SER A 335 -9.52 -7.75 -28.48
CA SER A 335 -10.40 -6.60 -28.24
C SER A 335 -9.57 -5.39 -27.78
N GLN A 336 -9.98 -4.19 -28.17
CA GLN A 336 -9.35 -2.95 -27.70
C GLN A 336 -9.45 -2.83 -26.17
N ASN A 337 -10.63 -3.10 -25.60
CA ASN A 337 -10.90 -2.98 -24.16
C ASN A 337 -11.45 -4.31 -23.62
N PRO A 338 -10.59 -5.28 -23.29
CA PRO A 338 -11.02 -6.60 -22.82
C PRO A 338 -11.40 -6.59 -21.34
N THR A 339 -12.21 -7.57 -20.95
CA THR A 339 -12.50 -7.89 -19.54
C THR A 339 -11.87 -9.23 -19.21
N VAL A 340 -11.20 -9.32 -18.06
CA VAL A 340 -10.45 -10.51 -17.64
C VAL A 340 -10.75 -10.83 -16.19
N THR A 341 -10.87 -12.10 -15.86
CA THR A 341 -11.03 -12.58 -14.48
C THR A 341 -9.83 -13.39 -14.03
N TYR A 342 -9.41 -13.20 -12.78
CA TYR A 342 -8.35 -13.98 -12.15
C TYR A 342 -8.93 -14.82 -11.02
N THR A 343 -8.80 -16.14 -11.10
CA THR A 343 -9.45 -17.07 -10.16
C THR A 343 -8.59 -17.43 -8.95
N THR A 344 -7.30 -17.11 -8.99
CA THR A 344 -6.33 -17.43 -7.94
C THR A 344 -5.78 -16.13 -7.35
N PRO A 345 -5.60 -16.03 -6.02
CA PRO A 345 -4.89 -14.89 -5.43
C PRO A 345 -3.44 -14.84 -5.92
N GLY A 346 -2.96 -13.66 -6.29
CA GLY A 346 -1.67 -13.53 -6.95
C GLY A 346 -1.40 -12.12 -7.49
N LEU A 347 -0.12 -11.88 -7.81
CA LEU A 347 0.32 -10.68 -8.52
C LEU A 347 0.46 -11.06 -9.99
N TYR A 348 -0.23 -10.33 -10.86
CA TYR A 348 -0.34 -10.70 -12.26
C TYR A 348 0.27 -9.66 -13.19
N THR A 349 1.08 -10.17 -14.13
CA THR A 349 1.68 -9.38 -15.22
C THR A 349 0.71 -9.29 -16.39
N VAL A 350 0.59 -8.09 -16.95
CA VAL A 350 -0.22 -7.80 -18.13
C VAL A 350 0.66 -7.21 -19.21
N LYS A 351 0.49 -7.69 -20.46
CA LYS A 351 1.16 -7.15 -21.63
C LYS A 351 0.14 -6.79 -22.69
N LEU A 352 0.33 -5.64 -23.33
CA LEU A 352 -0.38 -5.23 -24.54
C LEU A 352 0.66 -4.98 -25.63
N ARG A 353 0.37 -5.45 -26.84
CA ARG A 353 1.01 -4.99 -28.08
C ARG A 353 -0.05 -4.35 -28.96
N VAL A 354 0.22 -3.13 -29.43
CA VAL A 354 -0.62 -2.40 -30.39
C VAL A 354 0.10 -2.23 -31.72
N SER A 355 -0.64 -2.18 -32.81
CA SER A 355 -0.08 -2.00 -34.16
C SER A 355 -1.02 -1.26 -35.10
N ASN A 356 -0.44 -0.63 -36.12
CA ASN A 356 -1.13 -0.10 -37.30
C ASN A 356 -0.21 -0.21 -38.52
N SER A 357 -0.53 0.48 -39.63
CA SER A 357 0.29 0.48 -40.85
C SER A 357 1.66 1.13 -40.72
N PHE A 358 1.88 1.97 -39.69
CA PHE A 358 3.14 2.67 -39.45
C PHE A 358 4.11 1.83 -38.60
N GLY A 359 3.60 0.91 -37.79
CA GLY A 359 4.44 0.06 -36.95
C GLY A 359 3.68 -0.54 -35.76
N SER A 360 4.42 -0.84 -34.70
CA SER A 360 3.88 -1.43 -33.48
C SER A 360 4.70 -1.07 -32.27
N ASP A 361 4.07 -1.08 -31.12
CA ASP A 361 4.73 -0.96 -29.82
C ASP A 361 4.09 -1.91 -28.81
N SER A 362 4.78 -2.19 -27.71
CA SER A 362 4.27 -3.04 -26.64
C SER A 362 4.69 -2.58 -25.25
N LEU A 363 3.77 -2.67 -24.30
CA LEU A 363 4.00 -2.37 -22.89
C LEU A 363 3.75 -3.62 -22.05
N THR A 364 4.65 -3.89 -21.10
CA THR A 364 4.48 -4.95 -20.09
C THR A 364 4.50 -4.32 -18.70
N LYS A 365 3.42 -4.47 -17.94
CA LYS A 365 3.34 -4.07 -16.54
C LYS A 365 3.43 -5.32 -15.66
N THR A 366 4.53 -5.46 -14.93
CA THR A 366 4.77 -6.60 -14.02
C THR A 366 4.06 -6.38 -12.68
N SER A 367 3.55 -7.46 -12.08
CA SER A 367 2.80 -7.39 -10.80
C SER A 367 1.70 -6.31 -10.80
N TYR A 368 1.07 -6.10 -11.95
CA TYR A 368 0.17 -4.97 -12.20
C TYR A 368 -1.17 -5.10 -11.50
N ILE A 369 -1.77 -6.29 -11.56
CA ILE A 369 -3.03 -6.58 -10.86
C ILE A 369 -2.73 -7.40 -9.62
N ARG A 370 -3.11 -6.85 -8.45
CA ARG A 370 -3.07 -7.54 -7.16
C ARG A 370 -4.42 -8.19 -6.89
N VAL A 371 -4.50 -9.50 -7.10
CA VAL A 371 -5.71 -10.28 -6.83
C VAL A 371 -5.61 -10.82 -5.42
N ARG A 372 -6.48 -10.31 -4.56
CA ARG A 372 -6.59 -10.73 -3.16
C ARG A 372 -7.49 -11.95 -3.08
N GLY A 373 -7.16 -12.87 -2.17
CA GLY A 373 -8.13 -13.86 -1.75
C GLY A 373 -9.24 -13.22 -0.93
N ALA A 374 -10.06 -14.05 -0.29
CA ALA A 374 -11.13 -13.56 0.56
C ALA A 374 -10.65 -12.55 1.61
N ALA A 375 -11.52 -11.60 1.96
CA ALA A 375 -11.29 -10.69 3.07
C ALA A 375 -11.10 -11.48 4.38
N MET A 376 -10.13 -11.07 5.18
CA MET A 376 -9.85 -11.61 6.52
C MET A 376 -10.28 -10.61 7.58
N ASN A 377 -10.93 -11.09 8.65
CA ASN A 377 -11.29 -10.32 9.83
C ASN A 377 -10.37 -10.66 10.99
N ASN A 378 -10.27 -9.76 11.97
CA ASN A 378 -9.52 -10.01 13.20
C ASN A 378 -10.00 -11.29 13.90
N PHE A 379 -9.07 -12.06 14.44
CA PHE A 379 -9.34 -13.33 15.10
C PHE A 379 -8.42 -13.58 16.29
N ASN A 380 -8.84 -14.47 17.19
CA ASN A 380 -8.10 -14.82 18.40
C ASN A 380 -7.74 -16.31 18.43
N VAL A 381 -6.62 -16.61 19.06
CA VAL A 381 -6.31 -17.95 19.56
C VAL A 381 -7.13 -18.20 20.83
N LEU A 382 -7.78 -19.35 20.91
CA LEU A 382 -8.66 -19.75 22.01
C LEU A 382 -8.05 -20.83 22.91
N SER A 383 -7.23 -21.73 22.37
CA SER A 383 -6.66 -22.85 23.12
C SER A 383 -5.27 -23.24 22.60
N PRO A 384 -4.40 -23.80 23.47
CA PRO A 384 -4.64 -24.10 24.89
C PRO A 384 -4.67 -22.84 25.77
N PRO A 385 -5.16 -22.90 27.02
CA PRO A 385 -5.07 -21.79 27.97
C PRO A 385 -3.62 -21.29 28.16
N ALA A 386 -3.46 -20.04 28.57
CA ALA A 386 -2.15 -19.49 28.89
C ALA A 386 -1.44 -20.32 29.97
N PHE A 387 -0.14 -20.50 29.79
CA PHE A 387 0.77 -21.27 30.64
C PHE A 387 0.49 -22.77 30.69
N THR A 388 -0.30 -23.31 29.76
CA THR A 388 -0.51 -24.76 29.65
C THR A 388 0.82 -25.49 29.45
N ARG A 389 1.01 -26.58 30.20
CA ARG A 389 2.12 -27.51 30.07
C ARG A 389 1.67 -28.72 29.25
N ILE A 390 2.32 -28.96 28.12
CA ILE A 390 2.03 -30.06 27.19
C ILE A 390 3.15 -31.09 27.33
N ALA A 391 2.83 -32.30 27.80
CA ALA A 391 3.77 -33.42 27.86
C ALA A 391 3.38 -34.47 26.81
N VAL A 392 4.36 -35.15 26.21
CA VAL A 392 4.13 -36.23 25.22
C VAL A 392 4.99 -37.44 25.59
N ASN A 393 4.35 -38.54 25.99
CA ASN A 393 5.04 -39.79 26.42
C ASN A 393 5.28 -40.80 25.28
N SER A 394 5.91 -41.95 25.59
CA SER A 394 6.32 -42.99 24.63
C SER A 394 5.16 -43.78 24.00
N ALA A 395 4.04 -43.90 24.70
CA ALA A 395 2.81 -44.55 24.23
C ALA A 395 1.77 -43.52 23.72
N ASP A 396 2.11 -42.23 23.76
CA ASP A 396 1.12 -41.18 23.73
C ASP A 396 0.61 -40.87 22.32
N THR A 397 -0.72 -40.96 22.19
CA THR A 397 -1.48 -40.38 21.07
C THR A 397 -2.03 -38.99 21.41
N SER A 398 -1.64 -38.41 22.56
CA SER A 398 -2.12 -37.12 23.06
C SER A 398 -2.23 -36.06 21.97
N LYS A 399 -3.47 -35.71 21.66
CA LYS A 399 -3.78 -34.61 20.76
C LYS A 399 -3.91 -33.35 21.61
N VAL A 400 -2.94 -32.45 21.50
CA VAL A 400 -3.18 -31.07 21.93
C VAL A 400 -4.04 -30.41 20.89
N LEU A 401 -5.19 -29.93 21.33
CA LEU A 401 -6.10 -29.16 20.49
C LEU A 401 -5.67 -27.70 20.53
N PHE A 402 -5.24 -27.20 19.37
CA PHE A 402 -5.03 -25.79 19.17
C PHE A 402 -6.25 -25.22 18.48
N ASN A 403 -6.95 -24.32 19.17
CA ASN A 403 -8.18 -23.74 18.66
C ASN A 403 -7.98 -22.24 18.45
N TRP A 404 -8.53 -21.71 17.36
CA TRP A 404 -8.64 -20.28 17.10
C TRP A 404 -9.97 -20.01 16.39
N GLN A 405 -10.42 -18.76 16.46
CA GLN A 405 -11.57 -18.30 15.67
C GLN A 405 -11.14 -18.14 14.21
N LYS A 406 -12.01 -18.46 13.25
CA LYS A 406 -11.78 -18.07 11.84
C LYS A 406 -11.64 -16.56 11.71
N SER A 407 -10.71 -16.13 10.88
CA SER A 407 -10.72 -14.77 10.33
C SER A 407 -11.78 -14.60 9.24
N SER A 408 -12.20 -15.68 8.58
CA SER A 408 -13.20 -15.65 7.51
C SER A 408 -13.82 -17.03 7.29
N ASN A 409 -15.07 -17.09 6.82
CA ASN A 409 -15.76 -18.35 6.48
C ASN A 409 -15.36 -18.90 5.09
N ASN A 410 -14.45 -18.25 4.38
CA ASN A 410 -14.08 -18.62 3.02
C ASN A 410 -13.02 -19.72 2.97
N SER A 411 -13.19 -20.68 2.06
CA SER A 411 -12.26 -21.81 1.84
C SER A 411 -10.90 -21.41 1.28
N THR A 412 -10.67 -20.16 0.85
CA THR A 412 -9.35 -19.69 0.38
C THR A 412 -8.44 -19.16 1.49
N VAL A 413 -8.94 -19.04 2.73
CA VAL A 413 -8.18 -18.46 3.85
C VAL A 413 -7.43 -19.55 4.61
N ASN A 414 -6.12 -19.64 4.37
CA ASN A 414 -5.21 -20.58 4.99
C ASN A 414 -4.60 -20.08 6.28
N TYR A 415 -4.24 -20.98 7.18
CA TYR A 415 -3.64 -20.61 8.46
C TYR A 415 -2.22 -21.17 8.60
N LYS A 416 -1.34 -20.38 9.22
CA LYS A 416 -0.08 -20.89 9.76
C LYS A 416 0.02 -20.55 11.22
N ILE A 417 0.53 -21.51 11.95
CA ILE A 417 0.85 -21.42 13.35
C ILE A 417 2.35 -21.14 13.45
N LYS A 418 2.72 -20.24 14.37
CA LYS A 418 4.12 -19.96 14.67
C LYS A 418 4.37 -20.13 16.17
N LEU A 419 5.36 -20.97 16.47
CA LEU A 419 5.93 -21.16 17.79
C LEU A 419 7.27 -20.43 17.85
N ARG A 420 7.43 -19.56 18.84
CA ARG A 420 8.69 -18.82 19.08
C ARG A 420 9.17 -19.06 20.50
N LYS A 421 10.42 -19.48 20.68
CA LYS A 421 11.02 -19.60 22.02
C LYS A 421 11.06 -18.21 22.68
N ILE A 422 10.64 -18.09 23.94
CA ILE A 422 10.49 -16.76 24.59
C ILE A 422 11.80 -15.97 24.60
N THR A 423 12.94 -16.66 24.70
CA THR A 423 14.26 -16.06 24.87
C THR A 423 15.09 -15.97 23.58
N THR A 424 14.58 -16.46 22.44
CA THR A 424 15.34 -16.46 21.18
C THR A 424 14.45 -16.10 19.98
N SER A 425 15.07 -15.72 18.86
CA SER A 425 14.36 -15.35 17.62
C SER A 425 13.98 -16.56 16.76
N THR A 426 14.30 -17.78 17.19
CA THR A 426 14.06 -18.99 16.38
C THR A 426 12.59 -19.36 16.36
N ASP A 427 12.05 -19.51 15.14
CA ASP A 427 10.65 -19.77 14.88
C ASP A 427 10.43 -21.18 14.31
N TYR A 428 9.36 -21.83 14.73
CA TYR A 428 8.84 -23.06 14.16
C TYR A 428 7.46 -22.82 13.55
N ILE A 429 7.22 -23.25 12.31
CA ILE A 429 6.00 -22.95 11.55
C ILE A 429 5.26 -24.24 11.19
N LEU A 430 3.96 -24.26 11.46
CA LEU A 430 3.03 -25.34 11.12
C LEU A 430 1.92 -24.81 10.22
N THR A 431 1.57 -25.52 9.15
CA THR A 431 0.37 -25.21 8.35
C THR A 431 -0.88 -25.79 9.00
N ALA A 432 -1.97 -25.03 8.94
CA ALA A 432 -3.28 -25.37 9.47
C ALA A 432 -4.37 -25.13 8.42
N ASP A 433 -5.42 -25.95 8.43
CA ASP A 433 -6.51 -25.90 7.46
C ASP A 433 -7.52 -24.76 7.73
N ASN A 434 -8.47 -24.59 6.81
CA ASN A 434 -9.32 -23.39 6.70
C ASN A 434 -10.63 -23.55 7.48
N ASN A 435 -10.72 -24.60 8.30
CA ASN A 435 -11.97 -25.07 8.88
C ASN A 435 -12.33 -24.42 10.21
N GLY A 436 -11.37 -23.75 10.86
CA GLY A 436 -11.43 -22.70 11.91
C GLY A 436 -12.58 -22.67 12.93
N LEU A 437 -13.29 -23.76 13.06
CA LEU A 437 -13.34 -24.58 14.25
C LEU A 437 -12.75 -25.93 13.79
N ASP A 438 -11.98 -26.62 14.63
CA ASP A 438 -11.43 -27.97 14.38
C ASP A 438 -10.11 -28.19 13.59
N THR A 439 -9.21 -27.22 13.42
CA THR A 439 -7.84 -27.66 13.06
C THR A 439 -7.10 -28.21 14.27
N THR A 440 -7.15 -29.52 14.46
CA THR A 440 -6.36 -30.20 15.50
C THR A 440 -4.90 -30.31 15.07
N ALA A 441 -4.06 -29.34 15.43
CA ALA A 441 -2.60 -29.51 15.31
C ALA A 441 -2.09 -30.44 16.43
N SER A 442 -2.11 -31.76 16.19
CA SER A 442 -1.61 -32.72 17.18
C SER A 442 -0.09 -32.64 17.30
N ILE A 443 0.43 -32.35 18.49
CA ILE A 443 1.86 -32.50 18.76
C ILE A 443 2.16 -33.96 19.05
N ARG A 444 2.66 -34.67 18.04
CA ARG A 444 3.26 -35.99 18.24
C ARG A 444 4.69 -35.83 18.78
N ARG A 445 5.20 -36.86 19.43
CA ARG A 445 6.59 -36.91 19.91
C ARG A 445 7.61 -36.54 18.83
N SER A 446 7.50 -37.10 17.63
CA SER A 446 8.42 -36.81 16.52
C SER A 446 8.41 -35.34 16.10
N LEU A 447 7.27 -34.67 16.22
CA LEU A 447 7.13 -33.25 15.96
C LEU A 447 7.80 -32.43 17.08
N LEU A 448 7.62 -32.83 18.34
CA LEU A 448 8.28 -32.18 19.47
C LEU A 448 9.81 -32.33 19.42
N ASP A 449 10.30 -33.50 19.02
CA ASP A 449 11.74 -33.74 18.79
C ASP A 449 12.28 -32.79 17.71
N SER A 450 11.53 -32.62 16.61
CA SER A 450 11.88 -31.68 15.53
C SER A 450 11.91 -30.22 16.02
N ILE A 451 10.94 -29.82 16.85
CA ILE A 451 10.88 -28.50 17.46
C ILE A 451 12.08 -28.28 18.39
N ALA A 452 12.41 -29.24 19.25
CA ALA A 452 13.50 -29.15 20.21
C ALA A 452 14.87 -29.01 19.53
N VAL A 453 15.13 -29.81 18.49
CA VAL A 453 16.33 -29.72 17.65
C VAL A 453 16.42 -28.33 17.01
N GLN A 454 15.35 -27.88 16.35
CA GLN A 454 15.34 -26.58 15.67
C GLN A 454 15.50 -25.41 16.65
N MET A 455 14.98 -25.53 17.87
CA MET A 455 15.07 -24.50 18.91
C MET A 455 16.33 -24.59 19.80
N GLY A 456 17.23 -25.54 19.52
CA GLY A 456 18.49 -25.73 20.25
C GLY A 456 18.28 -25.95 21.76
N VAL A 457 17.32 -26.81 22.11
CA VAL A 457 16.97 -27.08 23.52
C VAL A 457 17.65 -28.38 23.95
N THR A 458 18.46 -28.31 25.00
CA THR A 458 19.19 -29.47 25.58
C THR A 458 18.47 -30.14 26.75
N GLY A 459 17.36 -29.58 27.22
CA GLY A 459 16.57 -30.11 28.35
C GLY A 459 15.17 -30.58 27.97
N ASP A 460 14.42 -31.04 28.97
CA ASP A 460 13.13 -31.71 28.81
C ASP A 460 11.95 -30.75 28.58
N SER A 461 12.17 -29.43 28.50
CA SER A 461 11.08 -28.50 28.22
C SER A 461 11.51 -27.22 27.52
N VAL A 462 10.57 -26.64 26.75
CA VAL A 462 10.73 -25.36 26.06
C VAL A 462 9.49 -24.48 26.26
N ARG A 463 9.70 -23.23 26.66
CA ARG A 463 8.63 -22.22 26.72
C ARG A 463 8.54 -21.46 25.40
N CYS A 464 7.36 -21.44 24.83
CA CYS A 464 7.09 -20.84 23.53
C CYS A 464 5.94 -19.84 23.59
N THR A 465 6.04 -18.80 22.78
CA THR A 465 4.91 -17.97 22.37
C THR A 465 4.24 -18.61 21.17
N TRP A 466 2.94 -18.76 21.26
CA TRP A 466 2.05 -19.26 20.22
C TRP A 466 1.25 -18.13 19.59
N ARG A 467 1.24 -18.09 18.27
CA ARG A 467 0.45 -17.16 17.46
C ARG A 467 -0.05 -17.86 16.20
N ALA A 468 -1.17 -17.38 15.67
CA ALA A 468 -1.72 -17.84 14.40
C ALA A 468 -1.72 -16.68 13.39
N TRP A 469 -1.52 -17.02 12.11
CA TRP A 469 -1.61 -16.11 10.98
C TRP A 469 -2.61 -16.68 9.99
N ALA A 470 -3.57 -15.87 9.58
CA ALA A 470 -4.41 -16.14 8.44
C ALA A 470 -3.74 -15.59 7.18
N TYR A 471 -3.92 -16.28 6.05
CA TYR A 471 -3.37 -15.92 4.74
C TYR A 471 -4.45 -16.13 3.67
N ASN A 472 -4.64 -15.14 2.80
CA ASN A 472 -5.55 -15.25 1.66
C ASN A 472 -4.80 -15.35 0.31
N GLY A 473 -3.57 -15.86 0.35
CA GLY A 473 -2.66 -16.01 -0.80
C GLY A 473 -1.71 -14.83 -1.02
N ILE A 474 -2.16 -13.59 -0.76
CA ILE A 474 -1.29 -12.38 -0.83
C ILE A 474 -1.14 -11.71 0.53
N ASP A 475 -2.25 -11.52 1.23
CA ASP A 475 -2.26 -10.84 2.51
C ASP A 475 -2.04 -11.84 3.63
N SER A 476 -1.50 -11.34 4.75
CA SER A 476 -1.42 -12.09 6.00
C SER A 476 -1.93 -11.24 7.16
N MET A 477 -2.64 -11.87 8.09
CA MET A 477 -3.17 -11.23 9.30
C MET A 477 -2.80 -12.07 10.51
N GLN A 478 -2.14 -11.48 11.49
CA GLN A 478 -1.82 -12.16 12.75
C GLN A 478 -3.04 -12.15 13.68
N SER A 479 -3.18 -13.18 14.52
CA SER A 479 -4.10 -13.17 15.66
C SER A 479 -3.84 -11.99 16.60
N ASN A 480 -4.92 -11.41 17.15
CA ASN A 480 -4.83 -10.26 18.06
C ASN A 480 -4.08 -10.60 19.36
N ASN A 481 -4.20 -11.84 19.82
CA ASN A 481 -3.57 -12.34 21.02
C ASN A 481 -2.46 -13.37 20.70
N SER A 482 -1.63 -13.62 21.72
CA SER A 482 -0.65 -14.70 21.74
C SER A 482 -0.72 -15.43 23.06
N ILE A 483 -0.44 -16.73 23.05
CA ILE A 483 -0.52 -17.58 24.24
C ILE A 483 0.88 -18.11 24.57
N ILE A 484 1.26 -18.12 25.85
CA ILE A 484 2.48 -18.77 26.30
C ILE A 484 2.17 -20.22 26.65
N ILE A 485 2.96 -21.17 26.13
CA ILE A 485 2.85 -22.60 26.44
C ILE A 485 4.22 -23.17 26.81
N SER A 486 4.23 -24.26 27.58
CA SER A 486 5.44 -25.05 27.85
C SER A 486 5.31 -26.40 27.19
N LEU A 487 6.15 -26.71 26.21
CA LEU A 487 6.24 -28.05 25.63
C LEU A 487 7.25 -28.87 26.43
N VAL A 488 6.91 -30.10 26.79
CA VAL A 488 7.69 -30.97 27.67
C VAL A 488 7.90 -32.31 26.98
N ARG A 489 9.17 -32.66 26.82
CA ARG A 489 9.62 -33.94 26.30
C ARG A 489 9.90 -34.85 27.50
N THR A 490 9.15 -35.94 27.64
CA THR A 490 9.53 -37.02 28.59
C THR A 490 10.55 -37.94 27.90
N PRO A 491 11.79 -38.07 28.41
CA PRO A 491 12.83 -38.94 27.83
C PRO A 491 12.40 -40.41 27.74
N ILE A 492 12.97 -41.19 26.81
CA ILE A 492 12.86 -42.67 26.76
C ILE A 492 14.23 -43.26 27.01
N GLY A 493 14.29 -44.30 27.86
CA GLY A 493 15.43 -45.19 27.97
C GLY A 493 16.67 -44.54 28.56
N ILE A 494 17.81 -45.13 28.26
CA ILE A 494 19.10 -44.81 28.84
C ILE A 494 19.60 -43.48 28.28
N GLN A 495 19.70 -42.48 29.14
CA GLN A 495 20.25 -41.17 28.85
C GLN A 495 21.74 -41.15 29.15
N VAL A 496 22.57 -40.78 28.17
CA VAL A 496 23.97 -40.42 28.42
C VAL A 496 23.98 -39.10 29.20
N ILE A 497 24.46 -39.13 30.44
CA ILE A 497 24.67 -37.95 31.29
C ILE A 497 25.99 -37.28 30.92
N SER A 498 27.04 -38.07 30.70
CA SER A 498 28.39 -37.62 30.36
C SER A 498 29.09 -38.69 29.53
N THR A 499 29.97 -38.26 28.62
CA THR A 499 30.89 -39.15 27.88
C THR A 499 32.29 -39.16 28.49
N GLU A 500 32.49 -38.51 29.65
CA GLU A 500 33.71 -38.70 30.43
C GLU A 500 33.78 -40.17 30.87
N ILE A 501 34.96 -40.77 30.74
CA ILE A 501 35.17 -42.20 30.97
C ILE A 501 35.26 -42.45 32.48
N PRO A 502 34.25 -43.09 33.10
CA PRO A 502 34.29 -43.42 34.52
C PRO A 502 35.37 -44.47 34.81
N GLU A 503 35.94 -44.47 36.02
CA GLU A 503 37.02 -45.39 36.39
C GLU A 503 36.53 -46.83 36.65
N LYS A 504 35.26 -47.00 37.02
CA LYS A 504 34.66 -48.28 37.39
C LYS A 504 33.16 -48.31 37.07
N PHE A 505 32.58 -49.51 37.11
CA PHE A 505 31.12 -49.65 37.13
C PHE A 505 30.57 -49.16 38.47
N GLU A 506 29.58 -48.29 38.43
CA GLU A 506 28.88 -47.80 39.63
C GLU A 506 27.38 -47.75 39.38
N LEU A 507 26.57 -48.19 40.35
CA LEU A 507 25.13 -47.97 40.37
C LEU A 507 24.86 -47.04 41.56
N TYR A 508 24.38 -45.83 41.28
CA TYR A 508 24.16 -44.85 42.31
C TYR A 508 22.90 -45.18 43.12
N ASN A 509 22.93 -44.81 44.40
CA ASN A 509 21.77 -44.93 45.28
C ASN A 509 20.56 -44.22 44.66
N ASN A 510 19.50 -44.98 44.46
CA ASN A 510 18.20 -44.48 44.08
C ASN A 510 17.34 -44.33 45.34
N TYR A 511 16.49 -43.30 45.35
CA TYR A 511 15.56 -43.07 46.46
C TYR A 511 14.13 -43.06 45.90
N PRO A 512 13.51 -44.25 45.73
CA PRO A 512 12.14 -44.34 45.24
C PRO A 512 11.19 -43.58 46.17
N ASN A 513 10.38 -42.68 45.62
CA ASN A 513 9.44 -41.89 46.39
C ASN A 513 8.09 -42.63 46.46
N PRO A 514 7.57 -43.00 47.63
CA PRO A 514 6.31 -43.74 47.75
C PRO A 514 5.07 -42.99 47.23
N PHE A 515 5.17 -41.68 46.96
CA PHE A 515 4.10 -40.86 46.37
C PHE A 515 4.35 -40.50 44.90
N ASN A 516 5.47 -40.92 44.31
CA ASN A 516 5.78 -40.73 42.90
C ASN A 516 6.28 -42.05 42.29
N PRO A 517 5.53 -42.69 41.40
CA PRO A 517 5.87 -44.03 40.91
C PRO A 517 7.11 -44.07 40.01
N VAL A 518 7.64 -42.91 39.60
CA VAL A 518 8.84 -42.81 38.74
C VAL A 518 10.09 -42.50 39.56
N THR A 519 11.12 -43.33 39.41
CA THR A 519 12.45 -43.16 40.03
C THR A 519 13.53 -43.08 38.96
N LYS A 520 14.40 -42.07 39.04
CA LYS A 520 15.57 -41.96 38.16
C LYS A 520 16.74 -42.74 38.74
N ILE A 521 17.30 -43.66 37.96
CA ILE A 521 18.42 -44.52 38.34
C ILE A 521 19.64 -44.10 37.53
N ARG A 522 20.76 -43.81 38.21
CA ARG A 522 22.03 -43.44 37.56
C ARG A 522 23.03 -44.56 37.68
N PHE A 523 23.84 -44.75 36.64
CA PHE A 523 24.88 -45.77 36.62
C PHE A 523 26.01 -45.41 35.66
N ASP A 524 27.21 -45.89 35.95
CA ASP A 524 28.43 -45.60 35.22
C ASP A 524 28.99 -46.86 34.55
N ILE A 525 29.58 -46.66 33.37
CA ILE A 525 30.19 -47.70 32.56
C ILE A 525 31.62 -47.27 32.24
N PRO A 526 32.64 -47.95 32.79
CA PRO A 526 34.04 -47.66 32.47
C PRO A 526 34.41 -48.19 31.07
N ASP A 527 35.55 -47.74 30.55
CA ASP A 527 36.10 -48.31 29.32
C ASP A 527 36.61 -49.74 29.55
N ILE A 528 35.94 -50.72 28.96
CA ILE A 528 36.24 -52.14 29.10
C ILE A 528 36.51 -52.78 27.74
N SER A 529 37.58 -53.56 27.67
CA SER A 529 37.91 -54.36 26.49
C SER A 529 37.11 -55.68 26.50
N GLY A 530 35.97 -55.74 25.81
CA GLY A 530 35.19 -56.98 25.72
C GLY A 530 33.71 -56.81 25.35
N ASN A 531 32.85 -57.68 25.92
CA ASN A 531 31.40 -57.62 25.70
C ASN A 531 30.76 -56.54 26.58
N ASN A 532 30.51 -55.37 25.99
CA ASN A 532 29.98 -54.18 26.68
C ASN A 532 28.47 -54.24 26.97
N THR A 533 27.91 -55.45 27.16
CA THR A 533 26.48 -55.60 27.45
C THR A 533 26.23 -55.28 28.92
N VAL A 534 25.48 -54.22 29.19
CA VAL A 534 25.06 -53.83 30.53
C VAL A 534 23.65 -54.35 30.79
N LYS A 535 23.46 -54.86 32.00
CA LYS A 535 22.16 -55.31 32.49
C LYS A 535 21.84 -54.63 33.80
N LEU A 536 20.68 -53.97 33.85
CA LEU A 536 20.13 -53.42 35.08
C LEU A 536 18.78 -54.07 35.30
N GLU A 537 18.68 -54.84 36.38
CA GLU A 537 17.54 -55.68 36.71
C GLU A 537 16.86 -55.17 37.98
N ILE A 538 15.53 -55.15 37.97
CA ILE A 538 14.73 -54.71 39.11
C ILE A 538 14.16 -55.93 39.82
N PHE A 539 14.24 -55.91 41.16
CA PHE A 539 13.70 -56.94 42.03
C PHE A 539 12.64 -56.35 42.96
N ASP A 540 11.61 -57.13 43.27
CA ASP A 540 10.66 -56.77 44.33
C ASP A 540 11.24 -57.02 45.74
N LEU A 541 10.48 -56.63 46.77
CA LEU A 541 10.87 -56.80 48.18
C LEU A 541 11.03 -58.26 48.60
N THR A 542 10.53 -59.21 47.81
CA THR A 542 10.70 -60.66 48.06
C THR A 542 11.94 -61.22 47.36
N GLY A 543 12.66 -60.40 46.59
CA GLY A 543 13.81 -60.80 45.79
C GLY A 543 13.44 -61.45 44.45
N LYS A 544 12.19 -61.34 44.01
CA LYS A 544 11.76 -61.82 42.68
C LYS A 544 12.12 -60.78 41.63
N SER A 545 12.79 -61.21 40.56
CA SER A 545 13.05 -60.35 39.40
C SER A 545 11.75 -59.93 38.74
N LEU A 546 11.58 -58.62 38.57
CA LEU A 546 10.48 -58.00 37.85
C LEU A 546 10.84 -57.78 36.38
N GLY A 547 12.13 -57.66 36.04
CA GLY A 547 12.61 -57.55 34.67
C GLY A 547 13.85 -56.66 34.53
N TYR A 548 14.36 -56.58 33.31
CA TYR A 548 15.50 -55.72 32.95
C TYR A 548 15.02 -54.36 32.44
N ILE A 549 15.53 -53.28 33.01
CA ILE A 549 15.34 -51.91 32.52
C ILE A 549 16.49 -51.43 31.62
N VAL A 550 17.63 -52.12 31.69
CA VAL A 550 18.74 -52.02 30.75
C VAL A 550 19.17 -53.43 30.41
N ASN A 551 19.31 -53.75 29.13
CA ASN A 551 19.81 -55.05 28.66
C ASN A 551 20.36 -54.90 27.24
N GLU A 552 21.34 -54.01 27.08
CA GLU A 552 21.91 -53.66 25.78
C GLU A 552 23.40 -53.35 25.89
N LYS A 553 24.07 -53.22 24.73
CA LYS A 553 25.47 -52.80 24.70
C LYS A 553 25.56 -51.28 24.83
N LEU A 554 26.41 -50.81 25.72
CA LEU A 554 26.62 -49.39 25.98
C LEU A 554 28.10 -49.08 25.99
N ASP A 555 28.46 -47.91 25.47
CA ASP A 555 29.84 -47.42 25.47
C ASP A 555 30.23 -46.87 26.85
N ALA A 556 31.50 -46.56 27.06
CA ALA A 556 31.94 -45.93 28.30
C ALA A 556 31.27 -44.56 28.49
N GLY A 557 30.81 -44.28 29.71
CA GLY A 557 30.13 -43.04 30.05
C GLY A 557 29.26 -43.15 31.29
N GLU A 558 28.69 -42.03 31.69
CA GLU A 558 27.69 -41.94 32.76
C GLU A 558 26.29 -41.96 32.16
N TYR A 559 25.38 -42.70 32.78
CA TYR A 559 24.05 -42.94 32.24
C TYR A 559 22.95 -42.77 33.30
N SER A 560 21.74 -42.45 32.86
CA SER A 560 20.54 -42.59 33.68
C SER A 560 19.39 -43.24 32.95
N VAL A 561 18.56 -43.98 33.66
CA VAL A 561 17.31 -44.54 33.14
C VAL A 561 16.20 -44.26 34.14
N ASP A 562 15.02 -43.90 33.66
CA ASP A 562 13.83 -43.77 34.50
C ASP A 562 13.15 -45.14 34.63
N TRP A 563 12.86 -45.54 35.87
CA TRP A 563 12.05 -46.71 36.19
C TRP A 563 10.70 -46.27 36.75
N ASN A 564 9.60 -46.83 36.22
CA ASN A 564 8.25 -46.57 36.69
C ASN A 564 7.67 -47.83 37.34
N ALA A 565 7.40 -47.76 38.64
CA ALA A 565 6.82 -48.86 39.41
C ALA A 565 5.41 -49.26 38.93
N SER A 566 4.67 -48.33 38.31
CA SER A 566 3.31 -48.60 37.79
C SER A 566 3.31 -49.59 36.62
N ASP A 567 4.44 -49.77 35.95
CA ASP A 567 4.55 -50.69 34.82
C ASP A 567 4.64 -52.17 35.29
N TYR A 568 4.78 -52.38 36.61
CA TYR A 568 4.99 -53.68 37.24
C TYR A 568 4.00 -53.97 38.39
N SER A 569 3.04 -53.08 38.62
CA SER A 569 2.04 -53.12 39.71
C SER A 569 0.75 -53.83 39.33
#